data_AF-A0A1F9I6C1-F1
#
_entry.id   AF-A0A1F9I6C1-F1
#
_cell.length_a   1.000
_cell.length_b   1.000
_cell.length_c   1.000
_cell.angle_alpha   90.00
_cell.angle_beta   90.00
_cell.angle_gamma   90.00
#
_symmetry.space_group_name_H-M   'P 1'
#
loop_
_entity.id
_entity.type
_entity.pdbx_description
1 polymer ?
#
loop_
_entity_poly.entity_id
_entity_poly.type
_entity_poly.pdbx_seq_one_letter_code
_entity_poly.pdbx_strand_id
1 'polypeptide(L)'
;MDDAFLIVAVETLLRITLGLRFLYSGLSNVRRWPNAVENAGLVFPFGQTFFGFIAVLLMVGGGIGLTLGLMTRVAAFMIVLFLIPTLRIQWYWLRTLPVTIEEVNNAVPQEEIKKKIQLLARQAYHSHETGWQNNLLFLVVALFYCVRGATALGLDIWLR
;
A
#
# COMPACT_ATOMS: atom_id res chain seq x y z
N MET A 1 -15.12 -22.65 22.74
CA MET A 1 -15.36 -21.44 21.93
C MET A 1 -15.79 -21.95 20.57
N ASP A 2 -16.97 -21.57 20.09
CA ASP A 2 -17.50 -22.12 18.83
C ASP A 2 -16.64 -21.71 17.63
N ASP A 3 -16.44 -22.65 16.69
CA ASP A 3 -15.68 -22.43 15.46
C ASP A 3 -16.22 -21.24 14.65
N ALA A 4 -17.54 -21.04 14.68
CA ALA A 4 -18.20 -19.91 14.03
C ALA A 4 -17.74 -18.55 14.59
N PHE A 5 -17.58 -18.46 15.91
CA PHE A 5 -17.09 -17.23 16.56
C PHE A 5 -15.62 -16.98 16.23
N LEU A 6 -14.81 -18.05 16.23
CA LEU A 6 -13.39 -17.99 15.85
C LEU A 6 -13.18 -17.44 14.44
N ILE A 7 -13.95 -17.94 13.46
CA ILE A 7 -13.88 -17.49 12.08
C ILE A 7 -14.18 -15.99 11.99
N VAL A 8 -15.26 -15.54 12.63
CA VAL A 8 -15.66 -14.13 12.67
C VAL A 8 -14.61 -13.24 13.32
N ALA A 9 -13.99 -13.70 14.42
CA ALA A 9 -12.94 -12.96 15.10
C ALA A 9 -11.70 -12.80 14.21
N VAL A 10 -11.29 -13.87 13.52
CA VAL A 10 -10.15 -13.86 12.59
C VAL A 10 -10.43 -12.96 11.39
N GLU A 11 -11.60 -13.06 10.77
CA GLU A 11 -12.01 -12.15 9.69
C GLU A 11 -11.98 -10.69 10.19
N THR A 12 -12.52 -10.40 11.37
CA THR A 12 -12.52 -9.04 11.92
C THR A 12 -11.09 -8.51 12.14
N LEU A 13 -10.19 -9.33 12.68
CA LEU A 13 -8.78 -8.98 12.87
C LEU A 13 -8.07 -8.74 11.54
N LEU A 14 -8.30 -9.57 10.53
CA LEU A 14 -7.77 -9.39 9.18
C LEU A 14 -8.26 -8.07 8.55
N ARG A 15 -9.55 -7.73 8.72
CA ARG A 15 -10.13 -6.48 8.23
C ARG A 15 -9.47 -5.27 8.89
N ILE A 16 -9.35 -5.29 10.22
CA ILE A 16 -8.76 -4.21 11.01
C ILE A 16 -7.28 -4.01 10.67
N THR A 17 -6.50 -5.10 10.65
CA THR A 17 -5.07 -5.04 10.35
C THR A 17 -4.79 -4.53 8.94
N LEU A 18 -5.58 -4.97 7.95
CA LEU A 18 -5.54 -4.44 6.59
C LEU A 18 -5.85 -2.93 6.58
N GLY A 19 -6.94 -2.52 7.23
CA GLY A 19 -7.35 -1.12 7.31
C GLY A 19 -6.29 -0.21 7.94
N LEU A 20 -5.74 -0.62 9.09
CA LEU A 20 -4.69 0.12 9.80
C LEU A 20 -3.41 0.25 8.96
N ARG A 21 -3.03 -0.80 8.21
CA ARG A 21 -1.86 -0.77 7.32
C ARG A 21 -1.97 0.31 6.25
N PHE A 22 -3.14 0.46 5.63
CA PHE A 22 -3.38 1.50 4.62
C PHE A 22 -3.59 2.88 5.24
N LEU A 23 -4.22 2.96 6.41
CA LEU A 23 -4.36 4.22 7.13
C LEU A 23 -3.00 4.80 7.49
N TYR A 24 -2.08 3.97 8.02
CA TYR A 24 -0.71 4.39 8.30
C TYR A 24 0.01 4.88 7.03
N SER A 25 -0.13 4.15 5.93
CA SER A 25 0.44 4.52 4.63
C SER A 25 -0.10 5.84 4.10
N GLY A 26 -1.42 6.03 4.17
CA GLY A 26 -2.10 7.25 3.74
C GLY A 26 -1.66 8.47 4.57
N LEU A 27 -1.66 8.34 5.90
CA LEU A 27 -1.20 9.41 6.81
C LEU A 27 0.28 9.75 6.60
N SER A 28 1.13 8.75 6.33
CA SER A 28 2.53 8.98 5.99
C SER A 28 2.67 9.81 4.71
N ASN A 29 1.88 9.51 3.68
CA ASN A 29 1.86 10.27 2.43
C ASN A 29 1.34 11.70 2.59
N VAL A 30 0.37 11.93 3.49
CA VAL A 30 -0.06 13.30 3.84
C VAL A 30 1.09 14.08 4.48
N ARG A 31 1.79 13.48 5.44
CA ARG A 31 2.90 14.12 6.16
C ARG A 31 4.12 14.39 5.27
N ARG A 32 4.33 13.54 4.27
CA ARG A 32 5.48 13.60 3.35
C ARG A 32 5.08 14.11 1.97
N TRP A 33 4.03 14.91 1.88
CA TRP A 33 3.69 15.57 0.63
C TRP A 33 4.89 16.42 0.15
N PRO A 34 5.28 16.39 -1.14
CA PRO A 34 4.55 15.86 -2.30
C PRO A 34 4.93 14.44 -2.76
N ASN A 35 5.52 13.58 -1.92
CA ASN A 35 6.00 12.24 -2.33
C ASN A 35 4.92 11.38 -3.02
N ALA A 36 3.65 11.51 -2.62
CA ALA A 36 2.55 10.81 -3.27
C ALA A 36 2.32 11.27 -4.73
N VAL A 37 2.54 12.56 -5.00
CA VAL A 37 2.45 13.17 -6.35
C VAL A 37 3.58 12.66 -7.22
N GLU A 38 4.81 12.66 -6.71
CA GLU A 38 5.99 12.18 -7.43
C GLU A 38 5.83 10.70 -7.81
N ASN A 39 5.39 9.87 -6.87
CA ASN A 39 5.08 8.46 -7.13
C ASN A 39 3.95 8.28 -8.14
N ALA A 40 2.90 9.10 -8.08
CA ALA A 40 1.82 9.08 -9.07
C ALA A 40 2.36 9.44 -10.47
N GLY A 41 3.35 10.33 -10.57
CA GLY A 41 4.02 10.69 -11.81
C GLY A 41 4.72 9.54 -12.53
N LEU A 42 5.11 8.49 -11.81
CA LEU A 42 5.68 7.27 -12.40
C LEU A 42 4.66 6.45 -13.20
N VAL A 43 3.36 6.61 -12.91
CA VAL A 43 2.26 5.87 -13.55
C VAL A 43 1.46 6.76 -14.49
N PHE A 44 1.22 8.00 -14.09
CA PHE A 44 0.37 8.96 -14.79
C PHE A 44 1.22 10.14 -15.28
N PRO A 45 1.46 10.29 -16.59
CA PRO A 45 2.33 11.33 -17.14
C PRO A 45 1.72 12.74 -17.05
N PHE A 46 0.41 12.84 -16.82
CA PHE A 46 -0.32 14.09 -16.62
C PHE A 46 -1.21 13.99 -15.38
N GLY A 47 -1.52 15.14 -14.76
CA GLY A 47 -2.43 15.19 -13.61
C GLY A 47 -1.88 14.53 -12.34
N GLN A 48 -0.56 14.48 -12.17
CA GLN A 48 0.12 13.80 -11.06
C GLN A 48 -0.44 14.22 -9.68
N THR A 49 -0.70 15.52 -9.49
CA THR A 49 -1.25 16.06 -8.25
C THR A 49 -2.64 15.50 -7.96
N PHE A 50 -3.49 15.40 -9.00
CA PHE A 50 -4.82 14.82 -8.90
C PHE A 50 -4.74 13.33 -8.54
N PHE A 51 -3.95 12.55 -9.28
CA PHE A 51 -3.81 11.12 -8.99
C PHE A 51 -3.14 10.83 -7.65
N GLY A 52 -2.17 11.63 -7.23
CA GLY A 52 -1.55 11.54 -5.90
C GLY A 52 -2.56 11.84 -4.79
N PHE A 53 -3.41 12.85 -4.97
CA PHE A 53 -4.50 13.14 -4.05
C PHE A 53 -5.53 12.00 -3.98
N ILE A 54 -5.97 11.48 -5.13
CA ILE A 54 -6.89 10.33 -5.20
C ILE A 54 -6.27 9.11 -4.52
N ALA A 55 -4.99 8.82 -4.74
CA ALA A 55 -4.31 7.71 -4.07
C ALA A 55 -4.36 7.84 -2.54
N VAL A 56 -4.10 9.03 -2.01
CA VAL A 56 -4.21 9.31 -0.57
C VAL A 56 -5.64 9.15 -0.06
N LEU A 57 -6.64 9.66 -0.79
CA LEU A 57 -8.05 9.49 -0.44
C LEU A 57 -8.45 8.01 -0.40
N LEU A 58 -8.03 7.22 -1.39
CA LEU A 58 -8.31 5.79 -1.44
C LEU A 58 -7.69 5.05 -0.25
N MET A 59 -6.43 5.36 0.10
CA MET A 59 -5.75 4.76 1.26
C MET A 59 -6.40 5.14 2.59
N VAL A 60 -6.64 6.43 2.83
CA VAL A 60 -7.17 6.93 4.10
C VAL A 60 -8.64 6.54 4.26
N GLY A 61 -9.46 6.79 3.24
CA GLY A 61 -10.88 6.45 3.26
C GLY A 61 -11.12 4.94 3.31
N GLY A 62 -10.42 4.17 2.46
CA GLY A 62 -10.49 2.71 2.49
C GLY A 62 -9.94 2.13 3.80
N GLY A 63 -8.86 2.70 4.33
CA GLY A 63 -8.26 2.29 5.60
C GLY A 63 -9.19 2.51 6.79
N ILE A 64 -9.81 3.70 6.90
CA ILE A 64 -10.81 4.00 7.93
C ILE A 64 -12.02 3.08 7.79
N GLY A 65 -12.55 2.94 6.57
CA GLY A 65 -13.73 2.12 6.30
C GLY A 65 -13.52 0.66 6.69
N LEU A 66 -12.39 0.06 6.31
CA LEU A 66 -12.05 -1.31 6.71
C LEU A 66 -11.83 -1.43 8.23
N THR A 67 -11.11 -0.49 8.84
CA THR A 67 -10.81 -0.55 10.28
C THR A 67 -12.11 -0.54 11.11
N LEU A 68 -13.04 0.35 10.77
CA LEU A 68 -14.31 0.51 11.48
C LEU A 68 -15.39 -0.47 11.00
N GLY A 69 -15.18 -1.15 9.87
CA GLY A 69 -16.21 -1.95 9.20
C GLY A 69 -17.38 -1.09 8.72
N LEU A 70 -17.07 0.07 8.11
CA LEU A 70 -17.99 1.00 7.47
C LEU A 70 -17.91 0.86 5.95
N MET A 71 -19.06 0.66 5.31
CA MET A 71 -19.23 0.37 3.90
C MET A 71 -18.16 -0.60 3.41
N THR A 72 -17.98 -1.72 4.12
CA THR A 72 -16.78 -2.57 4.05
C THR A 72 -16.41 -2.97 2.61
N ARG A 73 -17.41 -3.24 1.76
CA ARG A 73 -17.19 -3.57 0.34
C ARG A 73 -16.63 -2.39 -0.46
N VAL A 74 -17.16 -1.19 -0.23
CA VAL A 74 -16.69 0.04 -0.88
C VAL A 74 -15.31 0.41 -0.37
N ALA A 75 -15.08 0.34 0.94
CA ALA A 75 -13.78 0.59 1.55
C ALA A 75 -12.71 -0.37 1.02
N ALA A 76 -13.04 -1.66 0.91
CA ALA A 76 -12.17 -2.67 0.31
C ALA A 76 -11.88 -2.35 -1.17
N PHE A 77 -12.91 -1.96 -1.94
CA PHE A 77 -12.75 -1.60 -3.34
C PHE A 77 -11.84 -0.38 -3.53
N MET A 78 -11.91 0.61 -2.64
CA MET A 78 -10.97 1.74 -2.64
C MET A 78 -9.52 1.28 -2.48
N ILE A 79 -9.26 0.32 -1.58
CA ILE A 79 -7.92 -0.26 -1.42
C ILE A 79 -7.48 -1.04 -2.66
N VAL A 80 -8.38 -1.78 -3.30
CA VAL A 80 -8.10 -2.46 -4.59
C VAL A 80 -7.67 -1.45 -5.66
N LEU A 81 -8.43 -0.36 -5.82
CA LEU A 81 -8.12 0.69 -6.79
C LEU A 81 -6.76 1.36 -6.51
N PHE A 82 -6.38 1.52 -5.24
CA PHE A 82 -5.08 2.03 -4.85
C PHE A 82 -3.93 1.03 -5.14
N LEU A 83 -4.15 -0.25 -4.88
CA LEU A 83 -3.11 -1.28 -4.97
C LEU A 83 -2.66 -1.57 -6.41
N ILE A 84 -3.57 -1.55 -7.38
CA ILE A 84 -3.27 -1.82 -8.80
C ILE A 84 -2.15 -0.91 -9.33
N PRO A 85 -2.25 0.43 -9.28
CA PRO A 85 -1.16 1.32 -9.72
C PRO A 85 0.07 1.21 -8.80
N THR A 86 -0.11 0.92 -7.51
CA THR A 86 1.02 0.77 -6.57
C THR A 86 1.91 -0.41 -6.94
N LEU A 87 1.35 -1.53 -7.40
CA LEU A 87 2.14 -2.67 -7.91
C LEU A 87 3.02 -2.27 -9.09
N ARG A 88 2.52 -1.41 -9.98
CA ARG A 88 3.30 -0.86 -11.10
C ARG A 88 4.44 0.03 -10.62
N ILE A 89 4.22 0.84 -9.57
CA ILE A 89 5.28 1.66 -8.97
C ILE A 89 6.38 0.78 -8.36
N GLN A 90 6.02 -0.27 -7.62
CA GLN A 90 7.01 -1.20 -7.06
C GLN A 90 7.81 -1.88 -8.18
N TRP A 91 7.13 -2.33 -9.23
CA TRP A 91 7.77 -2.94 -10.39
C TRP A 91 8.69 -1.98 -11.15
N TYR A 92 8.31 -0.71 -11.27
CA TYR A 92 9.16 0.33 -11.85
C TYR A 92 10.48 0.43 -11.09
N TRP A 93 10.44 0.56 -9.76
CA TRP A 93 11.65 0.68 -8.96
C TRP A 93 12.52 -0.59 -8.99
N LEU A 94 11.92 -1.78 -9.03
CA LEU A 94 12.68 -3.03 -9.21
C LEU A 94 13.50 -3.06 -10.51
N ARG A 95 13.03 -2.39 -11.57
CA ARG A 95 13.75 -2.29 -12.84
C ARG A 95 14.73 -1.13 -12.91
N THR A 96 14.35 0.02 -12.37
CA THR A 96 15.13 1.26 -12.49
C THR A 96 16.27 1.33 -11.47
N LEU A 97 16.04 0.84 -10.25
CA LEU A 97 17.00 0.99 -9.15
C LEU A 97 18.38 0.38 -9.47
N PRO A 98 18.51 -0.83 -10.05
CA PRO A 98 19.84 -1.38 -10.40
C PRO A 98 20.66 -0.47 -11.32
N VAL A 99 20.01 0.11 -12.33
CA VAL A 99 20.66 1.03 -13.29
C VAL A 99 21.09 2.31 -12.60
N THR A 100 20.21 2.91 -11.80
CA THR A 100 20.52 4.13 -11.04
C THR A 100 21.68 3.90 -10.05
N ILE A 101 21.75 2.73 -9.41
CA ILE A 101 22.85 2.39 -8.51
C ILE A 101 24.19 2.30 -9.26
N GLU A 102 24.18 1.72 -10.46
CA GLU A 102 25.38 1.63 -11.30
C GLU A 102 25.87 3.02 -11.72
N GLU A 103 24.96 3.89 -12.16
CA GLU A 103 25.26 5.29 -12.51
C GLU A 103 25.89 6.04 -11.31
N VAL A 104 25.31 5.90 -10.12
CA VAL A 104 25.83 6.52 -8.89
C VAL A 104 27.20 5.96 -8.50
N ASN A 105 27.40 4.64 -8.60
CA ASN A 105 28.69 4.02 -8.29
C ASN A 105 29.81 4.46 -9.25
N ASN A 106 29.49 4.73 -10.51
CA ASN A 106 30.43 5.26 -11.49
C ASN A 106 30.75 6.74 -11.25
N ALA A 107 29.78 7.51 -10.72
CA ALA A 107 29.95 8.94 -10.43
C ALA A 107 30.68 9.23 -9.10
N VAL A 108 30.63 8.32 -8.13
CA VAL A 108 31.24 8.52 -6.81
C VAL A 108 32.66 7.94 -6.77
N PRO A 109 33.71 8.76 -6.58
CA PRO A 109 35.10 8.27 -6.61
C PRO A 109 35.55 7.59 -5.31
N GLN A 110 34.86 7.85 -4.19
CA GLN A 110 35.28 7.40 -2.86
C GLN A 110 34.77 6.00 -2.54
N GLU A 111 35.68 5.04 -2.41
CA GLU A 111 35.35 3.62 -2.22
C GLU A 111 34.57 3.33 -0.93
N GLU A 112 34.83 4.09 0.14
CA GLU A 112 34.07 3.96 1.40
C GLU A 112 32.60 4.37 1.23
N ILE A 113 32.33 5.42 0.45
CA ILE A 113 30.98 5.88 0.15
C ILE A 113 30.27 4.86 -0.74
N LYS A 114 30.94 4.29 -1.75
CA LYS A 114 30.37 3.24 -2.59
C LYS A 114 29.86 2.06 -1.77
N LYS A 115 30.62 1.60 -0.77
CA LYS A 115 30.17 0.52 0.13
C LYS A 115 28.89 0.86 0.89
N LYS A 116 28.76 2.10 1.39
CA LYS A 116 27.54 2.58 2.06
C LYS A 116 26.36 2.65 1.09
N ILE A 117 26.58 3.17 -0.12
CA ILE A 117 25.55 3.23 -1.18
C ILE A 117 25.10 1.83 -1.57
N GLN A 118 26.01 0.87 -1.74
CA GLN A 118 25.68 -0.51 -2.05
C GLN A 118 24.83 -1.17 -0.97
N LEU A 119 25.07 -0.87 0.31
CA LEU A 119 24.25 -1.37 1.41
C LEU A 119 22.83 -0.78 1.36
N LEU A 120 22.71 0.53 1.18
CA LEU A 120 21.42 1.21 1.04
C LEU A 120 20.65 0.71 -0.19
N ALA A 121 21.36 0.53 -1.30
CA ALA A 121 20.84 -0.02 -2.54
C ALA A 121 20.23 -1.41 -2.36
N ARG A 122 20.94 -2.33 -1.68
CA ARG A 122 20.41 -3.67 -1.38
C ARG A 122 19.16 -3.61 -0.51
N GLN A 123 19.15 -2.75 0.51
CA GLN A 123 17.99 -2.56 1.38
C GLN A 123 16.80 -1.97 0.62
N ALA A 124 17.04 -0.97 -0.24
CA ALA A 124 16.01 -0.37 -1.08
C ALA A 124 15.43 -1.39 -2.06
N TYR A 125 16.27 -2.16 -2.76
CA TYR A 125 15.83 -3.20 -3.69
C TYR A 125 14.96 -4.24 -2.97
N HIS A 126 15.44 -4.76 -1.83
CA HIS A 126 14.70 -5.73 -1.03
C HIS A 126 13.36 -5.16 -0.51
N SER A 127 13.32 -3.87 -0.16
CA SER A 127 12.08 -3.20 0.27
C SER A 127 11.05 -3.12 -0.86
N HIS A 128 11.48 -2.90 -2.10
CA HIS A 128 10.58 -2.90 -3.27
C HIS A 128 10.10 -4.31 -3.64
N GLU A 129 10.97 -5.32 -3.50
CA GLU A 129 10.62 -6.73 -3.75
C GLU A 129 9.56 -7.22 -2.76
N THR A 130 9.85 -7.06 -1.46
CA THR A 130 8.89 -7.39 -0.39
C THR A 130 7.65 -6.50 -0.46
N GLY A 131 7.80 -5.23 -0.82
CA GLY A 131 6.69 -4.31 -1.05
C GLY A 131 5.74 -4.79 -2.15
N TRP A 132 6.29 -5.31 -3.26
CA TRP A 132 5.50 -5.89 -4.34
C TRP A 132 4.72 -7.13 -3.89
N GLN A 133 5.39 -8.07 -3.22
CA GLN A 133 4.78 -9.31 -2.71
C GLN A 133 3.67 -9.02 -1.68
N ASN A 134 3.95 -8.13 -0.72
CA ASN A 134 2.98 -7.73 0.30
C ASN A 134 1.76 -7.05 -0.33
N ASN A 135 1.95 -6.18 -1.32
CA ASN A 135 0.85 -5.52 -2.01
C ASN A 135 -0.03 -6.52 -2.78
N LEU A 136 0.55 -7.60 -3.32
CA LEU A 136 -0.22 -8.68 -3.95
C LEU A 136 -1.08 -9.42 -2.92
N LEU A 137 -0.52 -9.76 -1.76
CA LEU A 137 -1.28 -10.35 -0.66
C LEU A 137 -2.42 -9.43 -0.20
N PHE A 138 -2.13 -8.15 0.03
CA PHE A 138 -3.13 -7.16 0.43
C PHE A 138 -4.22 -7.01 -0.63
N LEU A 139 -3.89 -7.12 -1.92
CA LEU A 139 -4.87 -7.08 -3.00
C LEU A 139 -5.85 -8.25 -2.90
N VAL A 140 -5.35 -9.46 -2.67
CA VAL A 140 -6.19 -10.65 -2.48
C VAL A 140 -7.09 -10.50 -1.24
N VAL A 141 -6.56 -10.03 -0.11
CA VAL A 141 -7.36 -9.81 1.11
C VAL A 141 -8.40 -8.70 0.89
N ALA A 142 -8.06 -7.63 0.17
CA ALA A 142 -9.02 -6.58 -0.17
C ALA A 142 -10.13 -7.10 -1.10
N LEU A 143 -9.80 -7.92 -2.11
CA LEU A 143 -10.78 -8.57 -2.98
C LEU A 143 -11.71 -9.51 -2.20
N PHE A 144 -11.18 -10.24 -1.22
CA PHE A 144 -12.00 -11.03 -0.30
C PHE A 144 -13.06 -10.16 0.39
N TYR A 145 -12.69 -9.00 0.94
CA TYR A 145 -13.66 -8.08 1.57
C TYR A 145 -14.58 -7.36 0.57
N CYS A 146 -14.20 -7.20 -0.69
CA CYS A 146 -15.09 -6.70 -1.74
C CYS A 146 -16.28 -7.64 -1.96
N VAL A 147 -16.02 -8.96 -1.97
CA VAL A 147 -17.05 -9.99 -2.17
C VAL A 147 -17.81 -10.27 -0.88
N ARG A 148 -17.08 -10.55 0.20
CA ARG A 148 -17.66 -10.96 1.49
C ARG A 148 -18.37 -9.81 2.20
N GLY A 149 -17.77 -8.61 2.23
CA GLY A 149 -18.15 -7.52 3.13
C GLY A 149 -17.78 -7.82 4.59
N ALA A 150 -18.34 -7.07 5.54
CA ALA A 150 -18.24 -7.39 6.96
C ALA A 150 -19.32 -8.41 7.36
N THR A 151 -18.90 -9.52 7.97
CA THR A 151 -19.76 -10.62 8.43
C THR A 151 -20.25 -10.38 9.86
N ALA A 152 -19.39 -9.92 10.76
CA ALA A 152 -19.74 -9.42 12.09
C ALA A 152 -18.82 -8.26 12.54
N LEU A 153 -19.15 -7.62 13.67
CA LEU A 153 -18.33 -6.60 14.36
C LEU A 153 -17.87 -5.42 13.46
N GLY A 154 -18.65 -5.07 12.45
CA GLY A 154 -18.53 -3.83 11.69
C GLY A 154 -19.65 -2.86 12.05
N LEU A 155 -19.38 -1.55 11.96
CA LEU A 155 -20.42 -0.55 12.13
C LEU A 155 -21.56 -0.69 11.09
N ASP A 156 -21.29 -1.31 9.94
CA ASP A 156 -22.28 -1.69 8.92
C ASP A 156 -23.47 -2.50 9.47
N ILE A 157 -23.29 -3.23 10.56
CA ILE A 157 -24.33 -4.07 11.17
C ILE A 157 -25.37 -3.23 11.90
N TRP A 158 -24.95 -2.07 12.44
CA TRP A 158 -25.84 -1.14 13.13
C TRP A 158 -26.63 -0.25 12.16
N LEU A 159 -26.29 -0.29 10.87
CA LEU A 159 -26.90 0.50 9.80
C LEU A 159 -27.83 -0.33 8.89
N ARG A 160 -28.02 -1.63 9.19
CA ARG A 160 -28.99 -2.51 8.53
C ARG A 160 -30.26 -2.62 9.36
#